data_AF-A0A096AFD6-F1
#
_entry.id   AF-A0A096AFD6-F1
#
_cell.length_a   1.000
_cell.length_b   1.000
_cell.length_c   1.000
_cell.angle_alpha   90.00
_cell.angle_beta   90.00
_cell.angle_gamma   90.00
#
_symmetry.space_group_name_H-M   'P 1'
#
loop_
_entity.id
_entity.type
_entity.pdbx_description
1 polymer ?
#
loop_
_entity_poly.entity_id
_entity_poly.type
_entity_poly.pdbx_seq_one_letter_code
_entity_poly.pdbx_strand_id
1 'polypeptide(L)' 'MFNKLVKYCKACYEELAHKTTWPSRAELTHRAMVVLTASLVIAVVVFIMDFVFQHVMNFVYPS' A
#
# COMPACT_ATOMS: atom_id res chain seq x y z
N MET A 1 9.69 -38.40 12.66
CA MET A 1 10.04 -37.27 11.77
C MET A 1 9.00 -36.14 11.81
N PHE A 2 7.69 -36.43 11.68
CA PHE A 2 6.60 -35.45 11.80
C PHE A 2 6.54 -34.67 13.13
N ASN A 3 6.83 -35.31 14.26
CA ASN A 3 6.80 -34.65 15.58
C ASN A 3 7.83 -33.51 15.74
N LYS A 4 8.95 -33.55 15.00
CA LYS A 4 9.91 -32.43 14.97
C LYS A 4 9.31 -31.24 14.21
N LEU A 5 8.72 -31.48 13.06
CA LEU A 5 8.14 -30.43 12.21
C LEU A 5 6.98 -29.72 12.91
N VAL A 6 6.11 -30.46 13.61
CA VAL A 6 5.04 -29.89 14.43
C VAL A 6 5.61 -29.05 15.58
N LYS A 7 6.66 -29.52 16.27
CA LYS A 7 7.35 -28.73 17.30
C LYS A 7 8.02 -27.47 16.73
N TYR A 8 8.66 -27.55 15.56
CA TYR A 8 9.25 -26.40 14.89
C TYR A 8 8.19 -25.38 14.46
N CYS A 9 7.06 -25.81 13.89
CA CYS A 9 5.96 -24.91 13.56
C CYS A 9 5.38 -24.25 14.82
N LYS A 10 5.29 -24.98 15.94
CA LYS A 10 4.79 -24.44 17.20
C LYS A 10 5.76 -23.45 17.84
N ALA A 11 7.07 -23.71 17.75
CA ALA A 11 8.12 -22.79 18.18
C ALA A 11 8.16 -21.53 17.31
N CYS A 12 8.05 -21.65 15.98
CA CYS A 12 7.93 -20.50 15.08
C CYS A 12 6.68 -19.67 15.36
N TYR A 13 5.57 -20.30 15.76
CA TYR A 13 4.34 -19.60 16.14
C TYR A 13 4.50 -18.83 17.46
N GLU A 14 5.12 -19.45 18.47
CA GLU A 14 5.47 -18.76 19.72
C GLU A 14 6.46 -17.61 19.47
N GLU A 15 7.44 -17.76 18.57
CA GLU A 15 8.36 -16.68 18.23
C GLU A 15 7.69 -15.54 17.46
N LEU A 16 6.86 -15.83 16.45
CA LEU A 16 6.11 -14.78 15.75
C LEU A 16 5.06 -14.08 16.62
N ALA A 17 4.49 -14.78 17.60
CA ALA A 17 3.48 -14.21 18.49
C ALA A 17 4.07 -13.48 19.70
N HIS A 18 5.23 -13.92 20.20
CA HIS A 18 5.80 -13.43 21.46
C HIS A 18 7.10 -12.62 21.31
N LYS A 19 7.80 -12.73 20.17
CA LYS A 19 9.07 -12.02 19.89
C LYS A 19 8.97 -10.99 18.75
N THR A 20 7.85 -10.88 18.07
CA THR A 20 7.55 -9.75 17.19
C THR A 20 6.54 -8.86 17.88
N THR A 21 6.97 -7.66 18.26
CA THR A 21 6.10 -6.53 18.57
C THR A 21 5.24 -6.26 17.33
N TRP A 22 4.13 -6.99 17.20
CA TRP A 22 3.08 -6.65 16.26
C TRP A 22 2.67 -5.23 16.62
N PRO A 23 2.92 -4.25 15.72
CA PRO A 23 2.40 -2.92 15.94
C PRO A 23 0.89 -3.06 16.03
N SER A 24 0.29 -2.37 17.01
CA SER A 24 -1.15 -2.45 17.24
C SER A 24 -1.89 -2.26 15.91
N ARG A 25 -2.97 -3.01 15.68
CA ARG A 25 -3.71 -3.02 14.40
C ARG A 25 -4.13 -1.61 13.94
N ALA A 26 -4.21 -0.66 14.87
CA ALA A 26 -4.49 0.76 14.63
C ALA A 26 -3.36 1.51 13.88
N GLU A 27 -2.10 1.10 14.04
CA GLU A 27 -0.96 1.75 13.38
C GLU A 27 -0.81 1.28 11.92
N LEU A 28 -1.15 0.02 11.63
CA LEU A 28 -1.23 -0.48 10.25
C LEU A 28 -2.30 0.25 9.45
N THR A 29 -3.46 0.55 10.07
CA THR A 29 -4.51 1.31 9.40
C THR A 29 -4.11 2.76 9.13
N HIS A 30 -3.29 3.37 10.00
CA HIS A 30 -2.75 4.71 9.75
C HIS A 30 -1.83 4.72 8.51
N ARG A 31 -0.86 3.79 8.43
CA ARG A 31 0.04 3.70 7.27
C ARG A 31 -0.71 3.36 5.98
N ALA A 32 -1.67 2.44 6.05
CA ALA A 32 -2.51 2.07 4.90
C ALA A 32 -3.35 3.27 4.42
N MET A 33 -3.94 4.04 5.34
CA MET A 33 -4.73 5.22 4.99
C MET A 33 -3.88 6.30 4.31
N VAL A 34 -2.65 6.55 4.80
CA VAL A 34 -1.72 7.51 4.20
C VAL A 34 -1.33 7.11 2.77
N VAL A 35 -1.09 5.82 2.51
CA VAL A 35 -0.78 5.35 1.15
C VAL A 35 -2.01 5.47 0.23
N LEU A 36 -3.21 5.17 0.74
CA LEU A 36 -4.45 5.31 -0.03
C LEU A 36 -4.72 6.78 -0.39
N THR A 37 -4.53 7.72 0.53
CA THR A 37 -4.67 9.15 0.23
C THR A 37 -3.57 9.65 -0.70
N ALA A 38 -2.33 9.19 -0.54
CA ALA A 38 -1.24 9.53 -1.47
C ALA A 38 -1.57 9.09 -2.91
N SER A 39 -2.03 7.86 -3.10
CA SER A 39 -2.45 7.34 -4.41
C SER A 39 -3.61 8.13 -5.02
N LEU A 40 -4.57 8.55 -4.20
CA LEU A 40 -5.69 9.38 -4.64
C LEU A 40 -5.23 10.76 -5.13
N VAL A 41 -4.31 11.40 -4.41
CA VAL A 41 -3.73 12.69 -4.81
C VAL A 41 -3.00 12.57 -6.15
N ILE A 42 -2.19 11.51 -6.32
CA ILE A 42 -1.49 11.28 -7.59
C ILE A 42 -2.48 11.09 -8.74
N ALA A 43 -3.59 10.35 -8.53
CA ALA A 43 -4.62 10.17 -9.54
C ALA A 43 -5.27 11.50 -9.97
N VAL A 44 -5.54 12.41 -9.02
CA VAL A 44 -6.08 13.74 -9.33
C VAL A 44 -5.08 14.59 -10.12
N VAL A 45 -3.80 14.54 -9.77
CA VAL A 45 -2.75 15.29 -10.49
C VAL A 45 -2.64 14.81 -11.93
N VAL A 46 -2.60 13.49 -12.16
CA VAL A 46 -2.55 12.90 -13.50
C VAL A 46 -3.77 13.32 -14.31
N PHE A 47 -4.97 13.26 -13.72
CA PHE A 47 -6.21 13.71 -14.38
C PHE A 47 -6.16 15.17 -14.83
N ILE A 48 -5.61 16.07 -14.01
CA ILE A 48 -5.41 17.48 -14.39
C ILE A 48 -4.40 17.58 -15.53
N MET A 49 -3.28 16.85 -15.47
CA MET A 49 -2.29 16.86 -16.54
C MET A 49 -2.88 16.38 -17.86
N ASP A 50 -3.63 15.28 -17.87
CA ASP A 50 -4.33 14.77 -19.05
C ASP A 50 -5.32 15.81 -19.62
N PHE A 51 -6.08 16.49 -18.76
CA PHE A 51 -7.02 17.53 -19.19
C PHE A 51 -6.30 18.74 -19.81
N VAL A 52 -5.23 19.19 -19.18
CA VAL A 52 -4.39 20.30 -19.68
C VAL A 52 -3.76 19.91 -21.02
N PHE A 53 -3.20 18.70 -21.15
CA PHE A 53 -2.62 18.23 -22.40
C PHE A 53 -3.66 18.15 -23.51
N GLN A 54 -4.86 17.61 -23.26
CA GLN A 54 -5.94 17.60 -24.25
C GLN A 54 -6.36 19.01 -24.66
N HIS A 55 -6.49 19.93 -23.70
CA HIS A 55 -6.89 21.31 -23.98
C HIS A 55 -5.81 22.08 -24.75
N VAL A 56 -4.54 21.93 -24.36
CA VAL A 56 -3.38 22.53 -25.04
C VAL A 56 -3.23 21.96 -26.45
N MET A 57 -3.38 20.65 -26.64
CA MET A 57 -3.33 20.05 -27.98
C MET A 57 -4.45 20.56 -28.88
N ASN A 58 -5.68 20.70 -28.36
CA ASN A 58 -6.78 21.31 -29.12
C ASN A 58 -6.54 22.81 -29.44
N PHE A 59 -5.84 23.53 -28.56
CA PHE A 59 -5.52 24.95 -28.77
C PHE A 59 -4.34 25.18 -29.71
N VAL A 60 -3.32 24.32 -29.66
CA VAL A 60 -2.08 24.41 -30.45
C VAL A 60 -2.22 23.75 -31.83
N TYR A 61 -3.09 22.74 -31.97
CA TYR A 61 -3.56 22.22 -33.26
C TYR A 61 -5.00 22.69 -33.55
N PRO A 62 -5.23 23.99 -33.83
CA PRO A 62 -6.45 24.39 -34.49
C PRO A 62 -6.33 23.91 -35.94
N SER A 63 -6.95 22.76 -36.24
CA SER A 63 -7.22 22.33 -37.61
C SER A 63 -8.62 22.80 -38.00
#